data_AF-A0A0C3BYE8-F1
#
_entry.id   AF-A0A0C3BYE8-F1
#
_cell.length_a   1.000
_cell.length_b   1.000
_cell.length_c   1.000
_cell.angle_alpha   90.00
_cell.angle_beta   90.00
_cell.angle_gamma   90.00
#
_symmetry.space_group_name_H-M   'P 1'
#
loop_
_entity.id
_entity.type
_entity.pdbx_description
1 polymer ?
#
loop_
_entity_poly.entity_id
_entity_poly.type
_entity_poly.pdbx_seq_one_letter_code
_entity_poly.pdbx_strand_id
1 'polypeptide(L)'
;MVITVNIDLGTITQQLRESIGIIQDTKRSTLDKEEHARLCVYRALSVHPVLNAMKPPTQVLGDLDWYTELKSPLALLGGPFRKLGQNDHFRRTSNLGEQGRRTRIMMLLCWIIGHRLPQDKARQFISTTVGDALSTIETGDHADMLLQLHMVRKILEQLAKMIRTQLPLPKERNPFYGDDFVADDEDKLIPRAELWAYSQEEGEGLSPDEIYEFDVKHNPSILLRPLTSRVLVPQTKLSLLAIQWVTHNFGLGKKVFSRRDIDSTMFWNADPPPYIGRRPPPLA
;
A
#
# COMPACT_ATOMS: atom_id res chain seq x y z
N MET A 1 -16.11 -26.10 70.36
CA MET A 1 -15.85 -24.68 70.03
C MET A 1 -16.13 -24.53 68.54
N VAL A 2 -17.26 -23.93 68.17
CA VAL A 2 -17.66 -23.78 66.76
C VAL A 2 -17.18 -22.41 66.31
N ILE A 3 -16.27 -22.38 65.33
CA ILE A 3 -15.81 -21.14 64.70
C ILE A 3 -16.80 -20.83 63.58
N THR A 4 -17.71 -19.88 63.82
CA THR A 4 -18.57 -19.32 62.78
C THR A 4 -17.78 -18.31 61.95
N VAL A 5 -17.39 -18.71 60.74
CA VAL A 5 -16.80 -17.80 59.76
C VAL A 5 -17.91 -16.94 59.18
N ASN A 6 -17.96 -15.67 59.60
CA ASN A 6 -18.93 -14.71 59.08
C ASN A 6 -18.39 -14.15 57.76
N ILE A 7 -18.80 -14.75 56.64
CA ILE A 7 -18.44 -14.28 55.30
C ILE A 7 -19.40 -13.15 54.94
N ASP A 8 -18.88 -11.92 54.92
CA ASP A 8 -19.63 -10.76 54.47
C ASP A 8 -19.79 -10.77 52.94
N LEU A 9 -20.87 -11.41 52.51
CA LEU A 9 -21.32 -11.46 51.11
C LEU A 9 -21.58 -10.06 50.53
N GLY A 10 -21.92 -9.07 51.35
CA GLY A 10 -22.11 -7.68 50.93
C GLY A 10 -20.81 -7.04 50.45
N THR A 11 -19.75 -7.16 51.25
CA THR A 11 -18.41 -6.67 50.89
C THR A 11 -17.85 -7.39 49.66
N ILE A 12 -18.03 -8.71 49.55
CA ILE A 12 -17.57 -9.49 48.39
C ILE A 12 -18.29 -9.07 47.11
N THR A 13 -19.61 -8.89 47.15
CA THR A 13 -20.40 -8.48 45.97
C THR A 13 -20.09 -7.05 45.54
N GLN A 14 -19.80 -6.15 46.48
CA GLN A 14 -19.35 -4.79 46.18
C GLN A 14 -17.97 -4.80 45.49
N GLN A 15 -16.98 -5.50 46.04
CA GLN A 15 -15.65 -5.61 45.45
C GLN A 15 -15.68 -6.24 44.06
N LEU A 16 -16.57 -7.22 43.83
CA LEU A 16 -16.75 -7.83 42.52
C LEU A 16 -17.30 -6.82 41.49
N ARG A 17 -18.28 -6.00 41.87
CA ARG A 17 -18.82 -4.93 41.00
C ARG A 17 -17.78 -3.87 40.68
N GLU A 18 -17.02 -3.43 41.67
CA GLU A 18 -15.93 -2.46 41.48
C GLU A 18 -14.85 -3.03 40.54
N SER A 19 -14.46 -4.30 40.74
CA SER A 19 -13.51 -4.99 39.86
C SER A 19 -14.02 -5.11 38.42
N ILE A 20 -15.30 -5.47 38.24
CA ILE A 20 -15.94 -5.53 36.92
C ILE A 20 -15.96 -4.15 36.26
N GLY A 21 -16.27 -3.10 37.03
CA GLY A 21 -16.24 -1.70 36.56
C GLY A 21 -14.86 -1.30 36.05
N ILE A 22 -13.81 -1.53 36.85
CA ILE A 22 -12.42 -1.25 36.46
C ILE A 22 -12.02 -2.03 35.20
N ILE A 23 -12.42 -3.29 35.08
CA ILE A 23 -12.14 -4.12 33.89
C ILE A 23 -12.83 -3.54 32.66
N GLN A 24 -14.10 -3.14 32.78
CA GLN A 24 -14.86 -2.54 31.69
C GLN A 24 -14.27 -1.20 31.24
N ASP A 25 -13.90 -0.34 32.19
CA ASP A 25 -13.29 0.97 31.92
C ASP A 25 -11.91 0.82 31.28
N THR A 26 -11.08 -0.10 31.77
CA THR A 26 -9.77 -0.41 31.19
C THR A 26 -9.91 -0.93 29.76
N LYS A 27 -10.90 -1.80 29.52
CA LYS A 27 -11.19 -2.32 28.18
C LYS A 27 -11.63 -1.20 27.24
N ARG A 28 -12.52 -0.31 27.68
CA ARG A 28 -12.99 0.84 26.90
C ARG A 28 -11.83 1.78 26.55
N SER A 29 -11.01 2.15 27.55
CA SER A 29 -9.82 2.99 27.34
C SER A 29 -8.84 2.38 26.34
N THR A 30 -8.65 1.05 26.39
CA THR A 30 -7.77 0.35 25.44
C THR A 30 -8.32 0.38 24.02
N LEU A 31 -9.63 0.18 23.84
CA LEU A 31 -10.29 0.26 22.54
C LEU A 31 -10.22 1.68 21.96
N ASP A 32 -10.42 2.70 22.79
CA ASP A 32 -10.34 4.10 22.37
C ASP A 32 -8.92 4.47 21.93
N LYS A 33 -7.89 4.01 22.67
CA LYS A 33 -6.47 4.17 22.29
C LYS A 33 -6.14 3.46 20.99
N GLU A 34 -6.68 2.26 20.78
CA GLU A 34 -6.45 1.51 19.53
C GLU A 34 -7.12 2.19 18.33
N GLU A 35 -8.34 2.71 18.49
CA GLU A 35 -9.03 3.47 17.45
C GLU A 35 -8.28 4.76 17.12
N HIS A 36 -7.79 5.48 18.14
CA HIS A 36 -6.97 6.67 17.93
C HIS A 36 -5.68 6.35 17.15
N ALA A 37 -4.92 5.34 17.57
CA ALA A 37 -3.72 4.91 16.87
C ALA A 37 -4.00 4.49 15.41
N ARG A 38 -5.16 3.86 15.17
CA ARG A 38 -5.62 3.51 13.83
C ARG A 38 -5.90 4.74 12.97
N LEU A 39 -6.63 5.72 13.51
CA LEU A 39 -6.91 6.98 12.83
C LEU A 39 -5.62 7.76 12.54
N CYS A 40 -4.64 7.73 13.44
CA CYS A 40 -3.31 8.28 13.21
C CYS A 40 -2.62 7.64 11.99
N VAL A 41 -2.60 6.30 11.90
CA VAL A 41 -2.03 5.60 10.74
C VAL A 41 -2.78 5.94 9.46
N TYR A 42 -4.10 5.99 9.49
CA TYR A 42 -4.89 6.37 8.32
C TYR A 42 -4.62 7.81 7.89
N ARG A 43 -4.54 8.73 8.84
CA ARG A 43 -4.15 10.12 8.58
C ARG A 43 -2.77 10.18 7.92
N ALA A 44 -1.77 9.47 8.47
CA ALA A 44 -0.45 9.38 7.88
C ALA A 44 -0.52 8.89 6.43
N LEU A 45 -1.14 7.74 6.18
CA LEU A 45 -1.27 7.20 4.82
C LEU A 45 -2.01 8.16 3.87
N SER A 46 -3.01 8.88 4.36
CA SER A 46 -3.78 9.83 3.55
C SER A 46 -2.98 11.06 3.09
N VAL A 47 -1.92 11.43 3.80
CA VAL A 47 -1.08 12.59 3.44
C VAL A 47 0.19 12.21 2.71
N HIS A 48 0.38 10.92 2.40
CA HIS A 48 1.59 10.44 1.74
C HIS A 48 1.87 11.20 0.43
N PRO A 49 3.09 11.72 0.20
CA PRO A 49 3.41 12.60 -0.95
C PRO A 49 3.09 12.01 -2.32
N VAL A 50 3.31 10.69 -2.47
CA VAL A 50 2.97 9.93 -3.69
C VAL A 50 1.56 10.21 -4.20
N LEU A 51 0.59 10.43 -3.31
CA LEU A 51 -0.81 10.61 -3.68
C LEU A 51 -1.04 11.92 -4.46
N ASN A 52 -0.17 12.90 -4.30
CA ASN A 52 -0.24 14.17 -5.01
C ASN A 52 0.40 14.09 -6.41
N ALA A 53 1.24 13.07 -6.65
CA ALA A 53 1.91 12.85 -7.91
C ALA A 53 1.14 11.91 -8.86
N MET A 54 0.08 11.26 -8.38
CA MET A 54 -0.74 10.37 -9.19
C MET A 54 -1.51 11.15 -10.26
N LYS A 55 -1.42 10.69 -11.51
CA LYS A 55 -2.14 11.25 -12.66
C LYS A 55 -2.97 10.14 -13.31
N PRO A 56 -4.08 9.70 -12.70
CA PRO A 56 -4.87 8.61 -13.25
C PRO A 56 -5.25 8.91 -14.70
N PRO A 57 -5.16 7.93 -15.62
CA PRO A 57 -5.51 8.14 -17.01
C PRO A 57 -6.99 8.53 -17.12
N THR A 58 -7.26 9.82 -17.33
CA THR A 58 -8.58 10.38 -17.06
C THR A 58 -9.61 10.15 -18.14
N GLN A 59 -9.27 9.70 -19.37
CA GLN A 59 -10.26 9.88 -20.47
C GLN A 59 -10.40 8.83 -21.58
N VAL A 60 -9.54 7.82 -21.81
CA VAL A 60 -9.73 7.01 -23.05
C VAL A 60 -9.48 5.50 -22.97
N LEU A 61 -8.69 4.95 -22.04
CA LEU A 61 -8.23 3.55 -22.15
C LEU A 61 -8.06 2.79 -20.80
N GLY A 62 -8.76 3.21 -19.75
CA GLY A 62 -8.82 2.46 -18.49
C GLY A 62 -10.26 2.16 -18.13
N ASP A 63 -10.73 0.93 -18.33
CA ASP A 63 -12.12 0.49 -18.09
C ASP A 63 -12.59 0.56 -16.62
N LEU A 64 -11.81 1.18 -15.75
CA LEU A 64 -12.18 1.42 -14.38
C LEU A 64 -11.47 2.64 -13.79
N ASP A 65 -12.24 3.65 -13.44
CA ASP A 65 -11.77 4.73 -12.58
C ASP A 65 -11.73 4.25 -11.13
N TRP A 66 -10.59 3.69 -10.71
CA TRP A 66 -10.31 3.28 -9.33
C TRP A 66 -10.59 4.38 -8.33
N TYR A 67 -10.47 5.66 -8.72
CA TYR A 67 -10.76 6.79 -7.86
C TYR A 67 -12.26 6.96 -7.66
N THR A 68 -13.07 6.66 -8.67
CA THR A 68 -14.54 6.68 -8.60
C THR A 68 -15.07 5.45 -7.84
N GLU A 69 -14.53 4.26 -8.09
CA GLU A 69 -14.92 3.04 -7.37
C GLU A 69 -14.53 3.11 -5.88
N LEU A 70 -13.30 3.52 -5.57
CA LEU A 70 -12.90 3.74 -4.18
C LEU A 70 -13.56 4.98 -3.56
N LYS A 71 -14.22 5.86 -4.33
CA LYS A 71 -15.01 6.98 -3.78
C LYS A 71 -16.42 6.55 -3.37
N SER A 72 -17.00 5.54 -4.03
CA SER A 72 -18.38 5.12 -3.79
C SER A 72 -18.49 4.16 -2.60
N PRO A 73 -19.28 4.49 -1.54
CA PRO A 73 -19.62 3.53 -0.50
C PRO A 73 -20.37 2.32 -1.06
N LEU A 74 -21.12 2.50 -2.16
CA LEU A 74 -21.89 1.45 -2.83
C LEU A 74 -20.99 0.47 -3.60
N ALA A 75 -19.86 0.93 -4.13
CA ALA A 75 -18.87 0.07 -4.78
C ALA A 75 -18.20 -0.90 -3.80
N LEU A 76 -18.11 -0.56 -2.52
CA LEU A 76 -17.66 -1.50 -1.49
C LEU A 76 -18.76 -2.49 -1.06
N LEU A 77 -20.03 -2.19 -1.35
CA LEU A 77 -21.18 -3.02 -1.02
C LEU A 77 -21.62 -3.95 -2.18
N GLY A 78 -21.22 -3.65 -3.43
CA GLY A 78 -21.52 -4.44 -4.63
C GLY A 78 -20.44 -4.33 -5.71
N GLY A 79 -20.50 -5.21 -6.73
CA GLY A 79 -19.56 -5.16 -7.86
C GLY A 79 -18.16 -5.74 -7.58
N PRO A 80 -17.15 -5.42 -8.42
CA PRO A 80 -15.81 -6.04 -8.38
C PRO A 80 -15.02 -5.73 -7.08
N PHE A 81 -15.45 -4.71 -6.32
CA PHE A 81 -14.81 -4.22 -5.09
C PHE A 81 -15.45 -4.73 -3.80
N ARG A 82 -16.49 -5.56 -3.88
CA ARG A 82 -17.18 -6.10 -2.69
C ARG A 82 -16.21 -6.77 -1.71
N LYS A 83 -15.21 -7.50 -2.21
CA LYS A 83 -14.21 -8.17 -1.39
C LYS A 83 -13.29 -7.17 -0.65
N LEU A 84 -13.01 -6.01 -1.25
CA LEU A 84 -12.32 -4.92 -0.55
C LEU A 84 -13.18 -4.35 0.58
N GLY A 85 -14.49 -4.20 0.37
CA GLY A 85 -15.43 -3.73 1.40
C GLY A 85 -15.61 -4.67 2.60
N GLN A 86 -15.26 -5.96 2.44
CA GLN A 86 -15.24 -6.93 3.54
C GLN A 86 -14.01 -6.78 4.45
N ASN A 87 -12.96 -6.11 3.98
CA ASN A 87 -11.77 -5.86 4.78
C ASN A 87 -12.04 -4.76 5.82
N ASP A 88 -11.70 -5.03 7.08
CA ASP A 88 -11.95 -4.10 8.19
C ASP A 88 -11.30 -2.73 8.02
N HIS A 89 -10.08 -2.66 7.46
CA HIS A 89 -9.41 -1.39 7.25
C HIS A 89 -10.11 -0.57 6.17
N PHE A 90 -10.42 -1.16 5.03
CA PHE A 90 -11.16 -0.50 3.94
C PHE A 90 -12.56 -0.05 4.38
N ARG A 91 -13.29 -0.92 5.10
CA ARG A 91 -14.62 -0.59 5.64
C ARG A 91 -14.57 0.57 6.63
N ARG A 92 -13.61 0.61 7.55
CA ARG A 92 -13.52 1.72 8.52
C ARG A 92 -13.19 3.04 7.84
N THR A 93 -12.32 3.03 6.83
CA THR A 93 -11.95 4.24 6.09
C THR A 93 -13.07 4.82 5.22
N SER A 94 -14.15 4.08 4.92
CA SER A 94 -15.26 4.63 4.12
C SER A 94 -15.97 5.80 4.79
N ASN A 95 -15.91 5.88 6.12
CA ASN A 95 -16.59 6.90 6.92
C ASN A 95 -15.74 8.17 7.14
N LEU A 96 -14.50 8.21 6.63
CA LEU A 96 -13.55 9.31 6.85
C LEU A 96 -13.51 10.31 5.68
N GLY A 97 -14.53 10.32 4.81
CA GLY A 97 -14.62 11.23 3.67
C GLY A 97 -13.38 11.21 2.76
N GLU A 98 -12.82 12.39 2.50
CA GLU A 98 -11.65 12.57 1.62
C GLU A 98 -10.39 11.88 2.17
N GLN A 99 -10.14 12.03 3.47
CA GLN A 99 -9.03 11.35 4.15
C GLN A 99 -9.14 9.84 3.99
N GLY A 100 -10.36 9.31 4.15
CA GLY A 100 -10.68 7.90 3.94
C GLY A 100 -10.42 7.41 2.52
N ARG A 101 -10.79 8.21 1.52
CA ARG A 101 -10.50 7.94 0.10
C ARG A 101 -9.00 7.82 -0.15
N ARG A 102 -8.24 8.83 0.24
CA ARG A 102 -6.77 8.88 0.09
C ARG A 102 -6.09 7.72 0.82
N THR A 103 -6.56 7.38 2.01
CA THR A 103 -6.09 6.22 2.77
C THR A 103 -6.35 4.91 2.03
N ARG A 104 -7.55 4.70 1.44
CA ARG A 104 -7.86 3.49 0.68
C ARG A 104 -6.98 3.31 -0.54
N ILE A 105 -6.73 4.39 -1.28
CA ILE A 105 -5.81 4.38 -2.42
C ILE A 105 -4.41 3.97 -1.95
N MET A 106 -3.92 4.60 -0.89
CA MET A 106 -2.62 4.28 -0.32
C MET A 106 -2.53 2.83 0.18
N MET A 107 -3.56 2.34 0.87
CA MET A 107 -3.63 0.94 1.32
C MET A 107 -3.62 -0.03 0.14
N LEU A 108 -4.32 0.28 -0.96
CA LEU A 108 -4.32 -0.54 -2.17
C LEU A 108 -2.94 -0.54 -2.84
N LEU A 109 -2.29 0.62 -2.97
CA LEU A 109 -0.90 0.73 -3.43
C LEU A 109 0.03 -0.14 -2.60
N CYS A 110 -0.05 -0.02 -1.26
CA CYS A 110 0.73 -0.84 -0.35
C CYS A 110 0.42 -2.34 -0.49
N TRP A 111 -0.84 -2.69 -0.74
CA TRP A 111 -1.24 -4.07 -0.96
C TRP A 111 -0.57 -4.63 -2.21
N ILE A 112 -0.66 -3.91 -3.33
CA ILE A 112 -0.07 -4.34 -4.61
C ILE A 112 1.44 -4.51 -4.49
N ILE A 113 2.14 -3.47 -4.01
CA ILE A 113 3.60 -3.45 -3.92
C ILE A 113 4.09 -4.50 -2.89
N GLY A 114 3.36 -4.63 -1.78
CA GLY A 114 3.74 -5.48 -0.67
C GLY A 114 3.29 -6.93 -0.75
N HIS A 115 2.44 -7.29 -1.72
CA HIS A 115 1.74 -8.59 -1.74
C HIS A 115 2.68 -9.79 -1.72
N ARG A 116 3.75 -9.72 -2.52
CA ARG A 116 4.73 -10.80 -2.72
C ARG A 116 5.96 -10.68 -1.82
N LEU A 117 5.93 -9.78 -0.83
CA LEU A 117 7.02 -9.62 0.12
C LEU A 117 6.95 -10.66 1.25
N PRO A 118 8.11 -11.09 1.79
CA PRO A 118 8.18 -11.78 3.07
C PRO A 118 7.54 -10.94 4.20
N GLN A 119 7.04 -11.59 5.26
CA GLN A 119 6.33 -10.90 6.36
C GLN A 119 7.12 -9.74 6.96
N ASP A 120 8.41 -9.94 7.19
CA ASP A 120 9.26 -8.92 7.82
C ASP A 120 9.52 -7.74 6.89
N LYS A 121 9.69 -8.00 5.59
CA LYS A 121 9.82 -6.97 4.55
C LYS A 121 8.51 -6.20 4.35
N ALA A 122 7.37 -6.87 4.40
CA ALA A 122 6.05 -6.25 4.37
C ALA A 122 5.84 -5.31 5.58
N ARG A 123 6.26 -5.74 6.78
CA ARG A 123 6.22 -4.88 7.98
C ARG A 123 7.14 -3.67 7.84
N GLN A 124 8.38 -3.89 7.40
CA GLN A 124 9.34 -2.82 7.18
C GLN A 124 8.80 -1.82 6.16
N PHE A 125 8.28 -2.29 5.03
CA PHE A 125 7.69 -1.48 3.98
C PHE A 125 6.56 -0.58 4.50
N ILE A 126 5.55 -1.16 5.18
CA ILE A 126 4.45 -0.38 5.77
C ILE A 126 4.96 0.65 6.77
N SER A 127 5.90 0.28 7.63
CA SER A 127 6.51 1.19 8.59
C SER A 127 7.23 2.35 7.90
N THR A 128 8.00 2.06 6.85
CA THR A 128 8.71 3.07 6.05
C THR A 128 7.72 3.99 5.35
N THR A 129 6.68 3.45 4.71
CA THR A 129 5.63 4.25 4.07
C THR A 129 4.93 5.20 5.06
N VAL A 130 4.58 4.71 6.25
CA VAL A 130 3.98 5.57 7.28
C VAL A 130 4.99 6.61 7.76
N GLY A 131 6.25 6.22 7.99
CA GLY A 131 7.32 7.15 8.37
C GLY A 131 7.55 8.25 7.33
N ASP A 132 7.59 7.90 6.05
CA ASP A 132 7.71 8.84 4.94
C ASP A 132 6.54 9.83 4.93
N ALA A 133 5.32 9.34 5.11
CA ALA A 133 4.16 10.22 5.17
C ALA A 133 4.18 11.13 6.40
N LEU A 134 4.59 10.60 7.56
CA LEU A 134 4.73 11.39 8.77
C LEU A 134 5.77 12.49 8.62
N SER A 135 6.91 12.22 7.98
CA SER A 135 7.94 13.25 7.76
C SER A 135 7.44 14.53 7.04
N THR A 136 6.23 14.51 6.47
CA THR A 136 5.60 15.66 5.82
C THR A 136 4.56 16.42 6.68
N ILE A 137 4.17 15.89 7.84
CA ILE A 137 3.25 16.57 8.77
C ILE A 137 4.10 17.40 9.74
N GLU A 138 3.75 18.68 9.92
CA GLU A 138 4.46 19.57 10.85
C GLU A 138 4.46 19.04 12.30
N THR A 139 5.54 19.34 13.01
CA THR A 139 6.04 18.73 14.26
C THR A 139 5.07 18.67 15.45
N GLY A 140 3.95 19.40 15.42
CA GLY A 140 2.96 19.40 16.51
C GLY A 140 2.17 18.09 16.65
N ASP A 141 1.78 17.46 15.53
CA ASP A 141 1.00 16.20 15.51
C ASP A 141 1.87 14.94 15.77
N HIS A 142 3.19 15.08 15.69
CA HIS A 142 4.14 13.97 15.84
C HIS A 142 4.29 13.48 17.27
N ALA A 143 4.25 14.42 18.23
CA ALA A 143 4.44 14.11 19.63
C ALA A 143 3.35 13.15 20.16
N ASP A 144 2.09 13.38 19.80
CA ASP A 144 0.97 12.52 20.21
C ASP A 144 1.02 11.13 19.55
N MET A 145 1.52 11.06 18.31
CA MET A 145 1.67 9.78 17.61
C MET A 145 2.84 8.94 18.16
N LEU A 146 3.92 9.60 18.59
CA LEU A 146 5.07 8.96 19.25
C LEU A 146 4.74 8.49 20.67
N LEU A 147 3.82 9.16 21.38
CA LEU A 147 3.34 8.70 22.69
C LEU A 147 2.55 7.37 22.62
N GLN A 148 2.12 6.95 21.42
CA GLN A 148 1.31 5.75 21.19
C GLN A 148 2.03 4.64 20.40
N LEU A 149 3.37 4.66 20.36
CA LEU A 149 4.21 3.76 19.54
C LEU A 149 3.81 2.27 19.58
N HIS A 150 3.44 1.74 20.76
CA HIS A 150 3.02 0.34 20.88
C HIS A 150 1.71 0.03 20.13
N MET A 151 0.70 0.90 20.25
CA MET A 151 -0.58 0.73 19.58
C MET A 151 -0.46 0.97 18.08
N VAL A 152 0.33 1.97 17.67
CA VAL A 152 0.65 2.21 16.25
C VAL A 152 1.31 0.97 15.65
N ARG A 153 2.31 0.38 16.33
CA ARG A 153 2.96 -0.86 15.88
C ARG A 153 1.95 -2.00 15.67
N LYS A 154 0.98 -2.18 16.58
CA LYS A 154 -0.09 -3.19 16.42
C LYS A 154 -0.89 -2.95 15.13
N ILE A 155 -1.23 -1.70 14.81
CA ILE A 155 -1.94 -1.36 13.57
C ILE A 155 -1.05 -1.62 12.33
N LEU A 156 0.23 -1.26 12.37
CA LEU A 156 1.17 -1.55 11.27
C LEU A 156 1.31 -3.06 11.03
N GLU A 157 1.32 -3.87 12.09
CA GLU A 157 1.32 -5.33 12.00
C GLU A 157 0.03 -5.88 11.38
N GLN A 158 -1.14 -5.31 11.71
CA GLN A 158 -2.42 -5.67 11.07
C GLN A 158 -2.40 -5.36 9.57
N LEU A 159 -1.92 -4.17 9.18
CA LEU A 159 -1.78 -3.79 7.77
C LEU A 159 -0.77 -4.67 7.03
N ALA A 160 0.37 -4.99 7.64
CA ALA A 160 1.37 -5.87 7.04
C ALA A 160 0.85 -7.30 6.84
N LYS A 161 -0.02 -7.80 7.73
CA LYS A 161 -0.72 -9.07 7.54
C LYS A 161 -1.74 -8.96 6.40
N MET A 162 -2.52 -7.88 6.38
CA MET A 162 -3.52 -7.62 5.35
C MET A 162 -2.91 -7.66 3.94
N ILE A 163 -1.82 -6.92 3.69
CA ILE A 163 -1.26 -6.83 2.34
C ILE A 163 -0.74 -8.17 1.79
N ARG A 164 -0.46 -9.14 2.67
CA ARG A 164 -0.05 -10.49 2.26
C ARG A 164 -1.21 -11.44 2.03
N THR A 165 -2.43 -11.06 2.42
CA THR A 165 -3.62 -11.84 2.06
C THR A 165 -3.92 -11.72 0.57
N GLN A 166 -4.68 -12.68 0.03
CA GLN A 166 -5.05 -12.70 -1.38
C GLN A 166 -5.65 -11.35 -1.77
N LEU A 167 -5.09 -10.75 -2.82
CA LEU A 167 -5.51 -9.45 -3.28
C LEU A 167 -6.98 -9.52 -3.74
N PRO A 168 -7.90 -8.77 -3.10
CA PRO A 168 -9.34 -8.89 -3.31
C PRO A 168 -9.82 -8.16 -4.58
N LEU A 169 -9.11 -8.37 -5.69
CA LEU A 169 -9.43 -7.85 -7.02
C LEU A 169 -9.96 -8.97 -7.93
N PRO A 170 -10.82 -8.65 -8.91
CA PRO A 170 -11.16 -9.57 -10.00
C PRO A 170 -9.90 -10.05 -10.73
N LYS A 171 -9.91 -11.27 -11.27
CA LYS A 171 -8.74 -11.87 -11.91
C LYS A 171 -8.21 -11.03 -13.07
N GLU A 172 -9.13 -10.45 -13.83
CA GLU A 172 -8.87 -9.62 -15.02
C GLU A 172 -8.14 -8.32 -14.68
N ARG A 173 -8.16 -7.92 -13.40
CA ARG A 173 -7.58 -6.65 -12.91
C ARG A 173 -6.46 -6.87 -11.90
N ASN A 174 -6.14 -8.12 -11.63
CA ASN A 174 -5.19 -8.50 -10.60
C ASN A 174 -3.84 -8.83 -11.23
N PRO A 175 -2.76 -8.09 -10.90
CA PRO A 175 -1.45 -8.31 -11.51
C PRO A 175 -0.82 -9.67 -11.16
N PHE A 176 -1.36 -10.37 -10.16
CA PHE A 176 -0.77 -11.61 -9.64
C PHE A 176 -1.67 -12.85 -9.84
N TYR A 177 -2.81 -12.70 -10.51
CA TYR A 177 -3.77 -13.82 -10.72
C TYR A 177 -4.49 -13.74 -12.07
N GLY A 178 -4.02 -12.88 -12.98
CA GLY A 178 -4.50 -12.81 -14.36
C GLY A 178 -3.82 -13.84 -15.28
N ASP A 179 -4.28 -13.91 -16.53
CA ASP A 179 -3.83 -14.92 -17.50
C ASP A 179 -2.35 -14.78 -17.88
N ASP A 180 -1.81 -13.57 -17.79
CA ASP A 180 -0.41 -13.26 -18.12
C ASP A 180 0.57 -13.49 -16.95
N PHE A 181 0.08 -13.88 -15.77
CA PHE A 181 0.91 -14.09 -14.58
C PHE A 181 1.27 -15.57 -14.41
N VAL A 182 2.57 -15.86 -14.32
CA VAL A 182 3.10 -17.20 -14.02
C VAL A 182 3.91 -17.13 -12.72
N ALA A 183 3.40 -17.72 -11.63
CA ALA A 183 4.04 -17.61 -10.32
C ALA A 183 5.52 -18.05 -10.30
N ASP A 184 5.86 -19.08 -11.08
CA ASP A 184 7.22 -19.63 -11.19
C ASP A 184 8.20 -18.70 -11.91
N ASP A 185 7.72 -17.62 -12.52
CA ASP A 185 8.55 -16.68 -13.26
C ASP A 185 8.73 -15.32 -12.59
N GLU A 186 8.12 -15.09 -11.43
CA GLU A 186 8.17 -13.80 -10.74
C GLU A 186 9.60 -13.32 -10.45
N ASP A 187 10.49 -14.25 -10.11
CA ASP A 187 11.89 -14.00 -9.76
C ASP A 187 12.85 -14.14 -10.94
N LYS A 188 12.34 -14.43 -12.15
CA LYS A 188 13.20 -14.48 -13.34
C LYS A 188 13.75 -13.10 -13.64
N LEU A 189 15.06 -13.06 -13.87
CA LEU A 189 15.78 -11.85 -14.24
C LEU A 189 15.35 -11.39 -15.63
N ILE A 190 15.24 -10.08 -15.80
CA ILE A 190 15.03 -9.46 -17.10
C ILE A 190 16.41 -9.29 -17.76
N PRO A 191 16.63 -9.86 -18.96
CA PRO A 191 17.91 -9.70 -19.65
C PRO A 191 18.19 -8.23 -19.96
N ARG A 192 19.40 -7.74 -19.60
CA ARG A 192 19.81 -6.36 -19.88
C ARG A 192 19.76 -5.99 -21.36
N ALA A 193 19.94 -6.97 -22.25
CA ALA A 193 19.84 -6.77 -23.69
C ALA A 193 18.42 -6.40 -24.18
N GLU A 194 17.38 -6.65 -23.37
CA GLU A 194 15.99 -6.26 -23.68
C GLU A 194 15.67 -4.83 -23.23
N LEU A 195 16.59 -4.17 -22.53
CA LEU A 195 16.39 -2.89 -21.86
C LEU A 195 17.24 -1.82 -22.54
N TRP A 196 16.61 -0.77 -23.06
CA TRP A 196 17.30 0.26 -23.83
C TRP A 196 18.27 1.06 -22.96
N ALA A 197 18.04 1.14 -21.64
CA ALA A 197 18.93 1.81 -20.70
C ALA A 197 20.38 1.27 -20.78
N TYR A 198 20.56 0.01 -21.19
CA TYR A 198 21.88 -0.63 -21.36
C TYR A 198 22.36 -0.68 -22.81
N SER A 199 21.69 0.00 -23.75
CA SER A 199 22.11 0.04 -25.14
C SER A 199 23.55 0.55 -25.26
N GLN A 200 24.36 -0.15 -26.06
CA GLN A 200 25.74 0.24 -26.37
C GLN A 200 25.84 1.18 -27.57
N GLU A 201 24.71 1.50 -28.21
CA GLU A 201 24.67 2.47 -29.30
C GLU A 201 24.99 3.88 -28.77
N GLU A 202 25.90 4.58 -29.44
CA GLU A 202 26.39 5.88 -28.99
C GLU A 202 25.24 6.89 -28.83
N GLY A 203 25.06 7.37 -27.59
CA GLY A 203 24.07 8.40 -27.26
C GLY A 203 22.65 7.90 -26.94
N GLU A 204 22.39 6.60 -27.08
CA GLU A 204 21.06 6.01 -26.80
C GLU A 204 20.95 5.45 -25.37
N GLY A 205 22.02 4.82 -24.86
CA GLY A 205 22.07 4.26 -23.51
C GLY A 205 22.15 5.30 -22.38
N LEU A 206 21.93 4.84 -21.14
CA LEU A 206 22.10 5.63 -19.93
C LEU A 206 23.47 5.39 -19.29
N SER A 207 24.01 6.43 -18.68
CA SER A 207 25.20 6.27 -17.83
C SER A 207 24.85 5.51 -16.54
N PRO A 208 25.81 4.84 -15.89
CA PRO A 208 25.55 4.10 -14.65
C PRO A 208 24.90 4.94 -13.54
N ASP A 209 25.20 6.24 -13.47
CA ASP A 209 24.64 7.15 -12.46
C ASP A 209 23.18 7.53 -12.70
N GLU A 210 22.72 7.38 -13.96
CA GLU A 210 21.35 7.61 -14.41
C GLU A 210 20.46 6.36 -14.25
N ILE A 211 21.05 5.21 -13.90
CA ILE A 211 20.34 3.93 -13.77
C ILE A 211 20.08 3.63 -12.28
N TYR A 212 18.85 3.24 -11.97
CA TYR A 212 18.50 2.62 -10.69
C TYR A 212 17.96 1.22 -10.95
N GLU A 213 18.82 0.22 -10.76
CA GLU A 213 18.38 -1.17 -10.80
C GLU A 213 17.41 -1.46 -9.64
N PHE A 214 16.20 -1.88 -10.00
CA PHE A 214 15.08 -1.98 -9.09
C PHE A 214 14.62 -3.43 -8.93
N ASP A 215 14.65 -3.90 -7.68
CA ASP A 215 13.92 -5.08 -7.25
C ASP A 215 12.94 -4.72 -6.12
N VAL A 216 11.66 -4.96 -6.36
CA VAL A 216 10.58 -4.72 -5.41
C VAL A 216 10.74 -5.55 -4.13
N LYS A 217 11.36 -6.75 -4.18
CA LYS A 217 11.62 -7.56 -2.98
C LYS A 217 12.71 -6.95 -2.10
N HIS A 218 13.64 -6.19 -2.69
CA HIS A 218 14.75 -5.56 -1.98
C HIS A 218 14.38 -4.17 -1.42
N ASN A 219 13.80 -3.30 -2.26
CA ASN A 219 13.49 -1.91 -1.88
C ASN A 219 12.11 -1.44 -2.41
N PRO A 220 11.00 -1.97 -1.88
CA PRO A 220 9.65 -1.68 -2.37
C PRO A 220 9.23 -0.20 -2.23
N SER A 221 9.80 0.52 -1.26
CA SER A 221 9.48 1.92 -0.99
C SER A 221 9.85 2.87 -2.14
N ILE A 222 10.74 2.47 -3.05
CA ILE A 222 11.15 3.31 -4.19
C ILE A 222 9.96 3.63 -5.10
N LEU A 223 9.00 2.71 -5.26
CA LEU A 223 7.80 2.99 -6.07
C LEU A 223 6.91 4.07 -5.46
N LEU A 224 7.08 4.39 -4.17
CA LEU A 224 6.32 5.40 -3.44
C LEU A 224 7.13 6.67 -3.18
N ARG A 225 8.35 6.78 -3.69
CA ARG A 225 9.23 7.95 -3.52
C ARG A 225 9.57 8.57 -4.86
N PRO A 226 9.73 9.90 -4.92
CA PRO A 226 10.21 10.54 -6.14
C PRO A 226 11.64 10.05 -6.42
N LEU A 227 11.91 9.70 -7.67
CA LEU A 227 13.25 9.36 -8.14
C LEU A 227 13.70 10.38 -9.18
N THR A 228 14.50 11.35 -8.75
CA THR A 228 15.03 12.41 -9.60
C THR A 228 16.30 11.95 -10.31
N SER A 229 16.46 12.36 -11.57
CA SER A 229 17.68 12.15 -12.37
C SER A 229 18.09 10.70 -12.61
N ARG A 230 17.21 9.73 -12.30
CA ARG A 230 17.44 8.31 -12.55
C ARG A 230 16.23 7.64 -13.17
N VAL A 231 16.50 6.59 -13.92
CA VAL A 231 15.50 5.71 -14.52
C VAL A 231 15.48 4.39 -13.75
N LEU A 232 14.30 3.99 -13.31
CA LEU A 232 14.04 2.69 -12.71
C LEU A 232 14.16 1.60 -13.77
N VAL A 233 15.04 0.64 -13.52
CA VAL A 233 15.25 -0.50 -14.40
C VAL A 233 14.88 -1.78 -13.65
N PRO A 234 13.77 -2.46 -13.99
CA PRO A 234 13.34 -3.65 -13.27
C PRO A 234 14.35 -4.79 -13.45
N GLN A 235 14.80 -5.38 -12.35
CA GLN A 235 15.68 -6.55 -12.37
C GLN A 235 14.90 -7.86 -12.56
N THR A 236 13.65 -7.91 -12.08
CA THR A 236 12.81 -9.13 -12.06
C THR A 236 11.47 -8.89 -12.74
N LYS A 237 10.83 -9.97 -13.22
CA LYS A 237 9.46 -9.92 -13.75
C LYS A 237 8.46 -9.35 -12.75
N LEU A 238 8.59 -9.71 -11.46
CA LEU A 238 7.75 -9.15 -10.41
C LEU A 238 7.87 -7.63 -10.30
N SER A 239 9.09 -7.10 -10.40
CA SER A 239 9.35 -5.66 -10.36
C SER A 239 8.76 -4.94 -11.57
N LEU A 240 8.88 -5.54 -12.76
CA LEU A 240 8.25 -5.06 -13.98
C LEU A 240 6.72 -5.01 -13.84
N LEU A 241 6.10 -6.08 -13.35
CA LEU A 241 4.66 -6.14 -13.12
C LEU A 241 4.19 -5.05 -12.14
N ALA A 242 4.92 -4.84 -11.05
CA ALA A 242 4.62 -3.79 -10.08
C ALA A 242 4.69 -2.38 -10.71
N ILE A 243 5.78 -2.08 -11.44
CA ILE A 243 5.93 -0.80 -12.17
C ILE A 243 4.77 -0.63 -13.15
N GLN A 244 4.54 -1.61 -14.04
CA GLN A 244 3.52 -1.53 -15.07
C GLN A 244 2.13 -1.32 -14.49
N TRP A 245 1.78 -2.07 -13.44
CA TRP A 245 0.47 -1.98 -12.82
C TRP A 245 0.26 -0.63 -12.14
N VAL A 246 1.26 -0.12 -11.40
CA VAL A 246 1.13 1.16 -10.69
C VAL A 246 1.13 2.33 -11.68
N THR A 247 1.93 2.29 -12.76
CA THR A 247 1.85 3.29 -13.84
C THR A 247 0.51 3.27 -14.55
N HIS A 248 -0.01 2.08 -14.91
CA HIS A 248 -1.25 1.98 -15.67
C HIS A 248 -2.48 2.39 -14.86
N ASN A 249 -2.59 1.94 -13.60
CA ASN A 249 -3.80 2.14 -12.79
C ASN A 249 -3.80 3.43 -11.98
N PHE A 250 -2.63 3.93 -11.58
CA PHE A 250 -2.51 5.14 -10.76
C PHE A 250 -1.81 6.30 -11.47
N GLY A 251 -1.31 6.09 -12.70
CA GLY A 251 -0.56 7.12 -13.42
C GLY A 251 0.69 7.56 -12.65
N LEU A 252 1.26 6.65 -11.86
CA LEU A 252 2.48 6.92 -11.12
C LEU A 252 3.69 6.60 -11.99
N GLY A 253 4.49 7.63 -12.25
CA GLY A 253 5.66 7.52 -13.11
C GLY A 253 5.35 7.40 -14.60
N LYS A 254 6.40 7.25 -15.41
CA LYS A 254 6.34 7.21 -16.87
C LYS A 254 7.21 6.08 -17.42
N LYS A 255 6.68 5.31 -18.36
CA LYS A 255 7.46 4.35 -19.15
C LYS A 255 8.27 5.12 -20.18
N VAL A 256 9.56 4.84 -20.27
CA VAL A 256 10.49 5.47 -21.21
C VAL A 256 11.10 4.37 -22.08
N PHE A 257 11.22 4.63 -23.39
CA PHE A 257 11.79 3.68 -24.36
C PHE A 257 13.04 4.25 -25.06
N SER A 258 13.41 5.48 -24.70
CA SER A 258 14.57 6.20 -25.19
C SER A 258 14.92 7.33 -24.23
N ARG A 259 16.13 7.88 -24.39
CA ARG A 259 16.59 9.05 -23.62
C ARG A 259 15.68 10.28 -23.80
N ARG A 260 15.01 10.40 -24.94
CA ARG A 260 14.10 11.51 -25.27
C ARG A 260 12.78 11.45 -24.51
N ASP A 261 12.40 10.28 -24.02
CA ASP A 261 11.15 10.09 -23.29
C ASP A 261 11.27 10.49 -21.82
N ILE A 262 12.49 10.67 -21.31
CA ILE A 262 12.75 11.02 -19.91
C ILE A 262 12.09 12.35 -19.58
N ASP A 263 11.24 12.33 -18.57
CA ASP A 263 10.52 13.49 -18.08
C ASP A 263 10.88 13.75 -16.62
N SER A 264 11.61 14.83 -16.36
CA SER A 264 12.05 15.21 -15.01
C SER A 264 10.90 15.69 -14.11
N THR A 265 9.72 15.93 -14.66
CA THR A 265 8.51 16.32 -13.90
C THR A 265 7.69 15.12 -13.43
N MET A 266 8.04 13.91 -13.89
CA MET A 266 7.37 12.68 -13.48
C MET A 266 7.89 12.18 -12.15
N PHE A 267 7.04 11.45 -11.43
CA PHE A 267 7.38 10.91 -10.09
C PHE A 267 8.60 9.98 -10.14
N TRP A 268 8.68 9.18 -11.21
CA TRP A 268 9.86 8.43 -11.62
C TRP A 268 9.72 8.07 -13.10
N ASN A 269 10.84 7.81 -13.77
CA ASN A 269 10.86 7.23 -15.12
C ASN A 269 11.26 5.76 -15.00
N ALA A 270 10.72 4.87 -15.82
CA ALA A 270 11.06 3.45 -15.81
C ALA A 270 11.28 2.91 -17.23
N ASP A 271 12.26 2.02 -17.38
CA ASP A 271 12.57 1.30 -18.62
C ASP A 271 11.99 -0.12 -18.54
N PRO A 272 10.73 -0.34 -18.97
CA PRO A 272 10.23 -1.69 -19.19
C PRO A 272 10.75 -2.23 -20.54
N PRO A 273 11.01 -3.54 -20.66
CA PRO A 273 11.31 -4.12 -21.96
C PRO A 273 10.14 -3.88 -22.93
N PRO A 274 10.43 -3.72 -24.24
CA PRO A 274 9.40 -3.54 -25.24
C PRO A 274 8.42 -4.72 -25.21
N TYR A 275 7.13 -4.45 -25.40
CA TYR A 275 6.10 -5.48 -25.31
C TYR A 275 6.24 -6.47 -26.48
N ILE A 276 6.76 -7.67 -26.21
CA ILE A 276 6.87 -8.78 -27.18
C ILE A 276 5.70 -9.75 -26.94
N GLY A 277 4.46 -9.43 -27.34
CA GLY A 277 3.41 -10.46 -27.34
C GLY A 277 1.93 -10.06 -27.47
N ARG A 278 1.38 -10.28 -28.68
CA ARG A 278 -0.05 -10.33 -29.11
C ARG A 278 -0.89 -9.06 -28.88
N ARG A 279 -1.29 -8.44 -30.00
CA ARG A 279 -2.37 -7.45 -30.05
C ARG A 279 -3.57 -7.94 -29.23
N PRO A 280 -4.21 -7.09 -28.41
CA PRO A 280 -5.54 -7.41 -27.92
C PRO A 280 -6.44 -7.71 -29.12
N PRO A 281 -7.38 -8.66 -29.01
CA PRO A 281 -8.37 -8.83 -30.06
C PRO A 281 -9.07 -7.48 -30.30
N PRO A 282 -9.41 -7.14 -31.55
CA PRO A 282 -10.17 -5.93 -31.81
C PRO A 282 -11.43 -5.97 -30.95
N LEU A 283 -11.69 -4.87 -30.25
CA LEU A 283 -12.92 -4.66 -29.48
C LEU A 283 -14.10 -4.91 -30.43
N ALA A 284 -14.95 -5.87 -30.07
CA ALA A 284 -16.21 -6.14 -30.74
C ALA A 284 -17.27 -5.11 -30.30
#